data_AF-A4D9H5-F1
#
_entry.id   AF-A4D9H5-F1
#
_cell.length_a   1.000
_cell.length_b   1.000
_cell.length_c   1.000
_cell.angle_alpha   90.00
_cell.angle_beta   90.00
_cell.angle_gamma   90.00
#
_symmetry.space_group_name_H-M   'P 1'
#
loop_
_entity.id
_entity.type
_entity.pdbx_description
1 polymer ?
#
loop_
_entity_poly.entity_id
_entity_poly.type
_entity_poly.pdbx_seq_one_letter_code
_entity_poly.pdbx_strand_id
1 'polypeptide(L)'
;MFTATPKRRLEHLDEAAPVKSLQQWQASWCSEESPLLSKDDPLTCTICLEEVLTPQPVHCLGCRHVLHCWCLEKWFLRFHNTCPVCHRTICSDETVDIV
;
A
#
# COMPACT_ATOMS: atom_id res chain seq x y z
N MET A 1 3.64 29.24 -10.43
CA MET A 1 3.09 28.98 -9.08
C MET A 1 3.63 27.63 -8.66
N PHE A 2 4.70 27.62 -7.86
CA PHE A 2 5.45 26.41 -7.54
C PHE A 2 4.79 25.71 -6.35
N THR A 3 3.99 24.69 -6.60
CA THR A 3 3.55 23.78 -5.52
C THR A 3 4.76 22.95 -5.10
N ALA A 4 5.27 23.17 -3.89
CA ALA A 4 6.35 22.38 -3.32
C ALA A 4 6.05 20.88 -3.46
N THR A 5 6.91 20.15 -4.14
CA THR A 5 6.56 18.86 -4.72
C THR A 5 6.40 17.80 -3.61
N PRO A 6 5.27 17.06 -3.55
CA PRO A 6 5.02 15.96 -2.61
C PRO A 6 6.00 14.76 -2.70
N LYS A 7 7.08 14.88 -3.50
CA LYS A 7 8.02 13.81 -3.86
C LYS A 7 8.70 13.15 -2.66
N ARG A 8 9.29 13.91 -1.74
CA ARG A 8 10.06 13.35 -0.60
C ARG A 8 9.26 12.39 0.25
N ARG A 9 7.97 12.67 0.44
CA ARG A 9 7.10 11.78 1.22
C ARG A 9 6.76 10.53 0.42
N LEU A 10 6.44 10.65 -0.87
CA LEU A 10 6.17 9.48 -1.70
C LEU A 10 7.39 8.58 -1.87
N GLU A 11 8.61 9.14 -1.87
CA GLU A 11 9.85 8.37 -1.85
C GLU A 11 9.92 7.46 -0.61
N HIS A 12 9.63 7.97 0.58
CA HIS A 12 9.55 7.14 1.80
C HIS A 12 8.43 6.08 1.73
N LEU A 13 7.31 6.40 1.08
CA LEU A 13 6.23 5.43 0.87
C LEU A 13 6.68 4.28 -0.04
N ASP A 14 7.37 4.59 -1.14
CA ASP A 14 7.87 3.58 -2.07
C ASP A 14 8.99 2.73 -1.43
N GLU A 15 9.88 3.35 -0.65
CA GLU A 15 10.90 2.62 0.10
C GLU A 15 10.29 1.62 1.10
N ALA A 16 9.26 2.03 1.84
CA ALA A 16 8.64 1.18 2.86
C ALA A 16 7.59 0.20 2.31
N ALA A 17 6.92 0.57 1.22
CA ALA A 17 5.86 -0.19 0.59
C ALA A 17 5.99 -0.04 -0.93
N PRO A 18 6.95 -0.73 -1.59
CA PRO A 18 7.25 -0.50 -3.00
C PRO A 18 6.06 -0.78 -3.91
N VAL A 19 5.97 -0.01 -4.99
CA VAL A 19 4.98 -0.26 -6.05
C VAL A 19 5.34 -1.54 -6.78
N LYS A 20 4.37 -2.43 -6.94
CA LYS A 20 4.46 -3.65 -7.75
C LYS A 20 3.22 -3.79 -8.62
N SER A 21 3.30 -4.63 -9.65
CA SER A 21 2.07 -5.05 -10.34
C SER A 21 1.28 -6.02 -9.45
N LEU A 22 -0.05 -6.02 -9.58
CA LEU A 22 -0.86 -6.96 -8.82
C LEU A 22 -0.45 -8.43 -9.05
N GLN A 23 -0.07 -8.79 -10.27
CA GLN A 23 0.39 -10.15 -10.60
C GLN A 23 1.71 -10.51 -9.88
N GLN A 24 2.65 -9.57 -9.80
CA GLN A 24 3.90 -9.76 -9.06
C GLN A 24 3.64 -9.93 -7.56
N TRP A 25 2.68 -9.18 -7.02
CA TRP A 25 2.20 -9.41 -5.66
C TRP A 25 1.62 -10.82 -5.57
N GLN A 26 0.56 -11.19 -6.29
CA GLN A 26 -0.04 -12.53 -6.17
C GLN A 26 0.98 -13.70 -6.27
N ALA A 27 1.97 -13.58 -7.16
CA ALA A 27 3.04 -14.56 -7.29
C ALA A 27 3.93 -14.69 -6.03
N SER A 28 4.22 -13.60 -5.32
CA SER A 28 5.02 -13.63 -4.08
C SER A 28 4.26 -14.14 -2.85
N TRP A 29 2.96 -14.39 -2.99
CA TRP A 29 2.03 -14.80 -1.91
C TRP A 29 1.60 -16.25 -2.07
N CYS A 30 1.63 -16.75 -3.30
CA CYS A 30 1.26 -18.11 -3.67
C CYS A 30 2.21 -19.19 -3.11
N SER A 31 3.22 -18.84 -2.31
CA SER A 31 4.05 -19.82 -1.58
C SER A 31 3.45 -20.24 -0.23
N GLU A 32 2.49 -19.51 0.32
CA GLU A 32 1.75 -19.88 1.53
C GLU A 32 0.26 -19.93 1.18
N GLU A 33 -0.18 -21.09 0.70
CA GLU A 33 -1.58 -21.40 0.33
C GLU A 33 -2.52 -21.08 1.51
N SER A 34 -3.10 -19.88 1.54
CA SER A 34 -4.24 -19.58 2.40
C SER A 34 -5.46 -20.18 1.71
N PRO A 35 -6.04 -21.29 2.23
CA PRO A 35 -7.10 -22.02 1.54
C PRO A 35 -8.42 -21.23 1.38
N LEU A 36 -8.48 -20.04 1.98
CA LEU A 36 -9.67 -19.20 2.04
C LEU A 36 -9.70 -18.10 0.97
N LEU A 37 -8.59 -17.85 0.27
CA LEU A 37 -8.55 -16.88 -0.83
C LEU A 37 -8.27 -17.64 -2.13
N SER A 38 -9.30 -17.81 -2.95
CA SER A 38 -9.12 -18.34 -4.30
C SER A 38 -8.27 -17.36 -5.10
N LYS A 39 -7.43 -17.86 -6.04
CA LYS A 39 -6.64 -17.01 -6.95
C LYS A 39 -7.48 -15.97 -7.70
N ASP A 40 -8.77 -16.24 -7.83
CA ASP A 40 -9.78 -15.45 -8.53
C ASP A 40 -10.63 -14.57 -7.61
N ASP A 41 -10.36 -14.52 -6.30
CA ASP A 41 -11.09 -13.60 -5.42
C ASP A 41 -10.70 -12.14 -5.74
N PRO A 42 -11.69 -11.27 -6.03
CA PRO A 42 -11.41 -9.91 -6.41
C PRO A 42 -10.89 -9.10 -5.22
N LEU A 43 -9.63 -8.66 -5.31
CA LEU A 43 -9.08 -7.71 -4.35
C LEU A 43 -9.80 -6.37 -4.50
N THR A 44 -10.33 -5.84 -3.40
CA THR A 44 -11.03 -4.54 -3.42
C THR A 44 -10.22 -3.48 -2.70
N CYS A 45 -9.98 -2.34 -3.35
CA CYS A 45 -9.30 -1.20 -2.74
C CYS A 45 -10.24 -0.51 -1.75
N THR A 46 -9.92 -0.49 -0.45
CA THR A 46 -10.81 0.09 0.58
C THR A 46 -10.90 1.62 0.55
N ILE A 47 -10.05 2.30 -0.22
CA ILE A 47 -10.06 3.77 -0.36
C ILE A 47 -11.08 4.21 -1.42
N CYS A 48 -11.09 3.56 -2.59
CA CYS A 48 -12.01 3.91 -3.69
C CYS A 48 -13.19 2.95 -3.84
N LEU A 49 -13.18 1.82 -3.11
CA LEU A 49 -14.19 0.76 -3.15
C LEU A 49 -14.32 0.08 -4.53
N GLU A 50 -13.27 0.14 -5.34
CA GLU A 50 -13.19 -0.52 -6.65
C GLU A 50 -12.27 -1.73 -6.61
N GLU A 51 -12.50 -2.67 -7.53
CA GLU A 51 -11.67 -3.85 -7.72
C GLU A 51 -10.27 -3.46 -8.22
N VAL A 52 -9.26 -4.06 -7.58
CA VAL A 52 -7.86 -3.98 -7.98
C VAL A 52 -7.63 -5.06 -9.02
N LEU A 53 -7.50 -4.65 -10.27
CA LEU A 53 -7.37 -5.57 -11.41
C LEU A 53 -5.91 -5.70 -11.84
N THR A 54 -5.56 -6.83 -12.48
CA THR A 54 -4.28 -6.93 -13.19
C THR A 54 -4.33 -6.11 -14.50
N PRO A 55 -3.23 -5.48 -14.93
CA PRO A 55 -1.92 -5.34 -14.31
C PRO A 55 -1.76 -4.01 -13.54
N GLN A 56 -2.77 -3.56 -12.79
CA GLN A 56 -2.71 -2.25 -12.12
C GLN A 56 -1.55 -2.17 -11.11
N PRO A 57 -0.93 -0.98 -10.97
CA PRO A 57 0.12 -0.75 -9.98
C PRO A 57 -0.49 -0.63 -8.58
N VAL A 58 0.10 -1.38 -7.65
CA VAL A 58 -0.35 -1.45 -6.25
C VAL A 58 0.81 -1.22 -5.31
N HIS A 59 0.54 -0.61 -4.17
CA HIS A 59 1.50 -0.59 -3.07
C HIS A 59 1.33 -1.85 -2.23
N CYS A 60 2.46 -2.49 -1.93
CA CYS A 60 2.49 -3.70 -1.11
C CYS A 60 2.90 -3.32 0.32
N LEU A 61 1.92 -3.21 1.22
CA LEU A 61 2.21 -2.88 2.61
C LEU A 61 2.84 -4.07 3.35
N GLY A 62 3.75 -3.80 4.29
CA GLY A 62 4.32 -4.85 5.17
C GLY A 62 3.25 -5.58 6.00
N CYS A 63 2.11 -4.93 6.24
CA CYS A 63 0.94 -5.52 6.89
C CYS A 63 0.06 -6.40 6.00
N ARG A 64 0.50 -6.65 4.76
CA ARG A 64 -0.11 -7.61 3.83
C ARG A 64 -1.33 -7.15 3.04
N HIS A 65 -1.77 -5.91 3.21
CA HIS A 65 -2.88 -5.34 2.45
C HIS A 65 -2.42 -4.70 1.14
N VAL A 66 -3.31 -4.74 0.14
CA VAL A 66 -3.10 -4.20 -1.21
C VAL A 66 -4.05 -3.05 -1.45
N LEU A 67 -3.53 -1.96 -2.00
CA LEU A 67 -4.29 -0.78 -2.41
C LEU A 67 -3.73 -0.28 -3.73
N HIS A 68 -4.55 0.39 -4.54
CA HIS A 68 -4.06 1.09 -5.72
C HIS A 68 -2.93 2.05 -5.34
N CYS A 69 -1.89 2.11 -6.18
CA CYS A 69 -0.75 3.00 -6.01
C CYS A 69 -1.22 4.44 -5.68
N TRP A 70 -2.00 5.02 -6.60
CA TRP A 70 -2.54 6.38 -6.46
C TRP A 70 -3.44 6.58 -5.23
N CYS A 71 -4.23 5.58 -4.84
CA CYS A 71 -5.09 5.68 -3.67
C CYS A 71 -4.25 5.77 -2.39
N LEU A 72 -3.25 4.91 -2.24
CA LEU A 72 -2.40 4.93 -1.06
C LEU A 72 -1.47 6.15 -1.04
N GLU A 73 -0.93 6.57 -2.19
CA GLU A 73 -0.15 7.82 -2.30
C GLU A 73 -0.97 9.02 -1.77
N LYS A 74 -2.22 9.16 -2.22
CA LYS A 74 -3.11 10.23 -1.76
C LYS A 74 -3.38 10.17 -0.25
N TRP A 75 -3.63 8.96 0.27
CA TRP A 75 -3.82 8.73 1.69
C TRP A 75 -2.59 9.17 2.50
N PHE A 76 -1.41 8.75 2.06
CA PHE A 76 -0.14 9.06 2.71
C PHE A 76 0.23 10.55 2.63
N LEU A 77 -0.04 11.20 1.50
CA LEU A 77 0.13 12.64 1.34
C LEU A 77 -0.78 13.48 2.26
N ARG A 78 -1.88 12.90 2.75
CA ARG A 78 -2.75 13.50 3.76
C ARG A 78 -2.26 13.27 5.20
N PHE A 79 -1.00 12.86 5.39
CA PHE A 79 -0.36 12.62 6.71
C PHE A 79 -0.90 11.38 7.44
N HIS A 80 -1.48 10.42 6.70
CA HIS A 80 -1.86 9.14 7.27
C HIS A 80 -0.77 8.10 7.04
N ASN A 81 0.02 7.84 8.07
CA ASN A 81 1.16 6.92 8.02
C ASN A 81 0.78 5.48 8.39
N THR A 82 -0.50 5.14 8.36
CA THR A 82 -1.06 3.84 8.78
C THR A 82 -1.87 3.20 7.66
N CYS A 83 -1.88 1.87 7.62
CA CYS A 83 -2.69 1.09 6.71
C CYS A 83 -4.20 1.39 6.93
N PRO A 84 -4.96 1.76 5.87
CA PRO A 84 -6.41 1.98 5.96
C PRO A 84 -7.24 0.77 6.38
N VAL A 85 -6.67 -0.44 6.31
CA VAL A 85 -7.40 -1.69 6.59
C VAL A 85 -7.17 -2.17 8.02
N CYS A 86 -5.93 -2.16 8.50
CA CYS A 86 -5.56 -2.73 9.80
C CYS A 86 -4.85 -1.75 10.74
N HIS A 87 -4.72 -0.48 10.35
CA HIS A 87 -4.11 0.61 11.11
C HIS A 87 -2.65 0.41 11.53
N ARG A 88 -1.98 -0.66 11.06
CA ARG A 88 -0.53 -0.83 11.24
C ARG A 88 0.23 0.25 10.49
N THR A 89 1.30 0.75 11.11
CA THR A 89 2.19 1.76 10.55
C THR A 89 2.82 1.28 9.24
N ILE A 90 2.86 2.18 8.25
CA ILE A 90 3.44 1.93 6.91
C ILE A 90 4.96 2.12 6.96
N CYS A 91 5.41 3.21 7.58
CA CYS A 91 6.82 3.52 7.86
C CYS A 91 6.94 3.83 9.35
N SER A 92 7.79 3.11 10.09
CA SER A 92 8.18 3.55 11.42
C SER A 92 8.99 4.84 11.27
N ASP A 93 8.34 5.99 11.39
CA ASP A 93 9.04 7.23 11.70
C ASP A 93 9.55 7.05 13.13
N GLU A 94 10.85 6.89 13.31
CA GLU A 94 11.48 6.84 14.63
C GLU A 94 11.36 8.23 15.27
N THR A 95 10.16 8.59 15.73
CA THR A 95 10.01 9.67 16.71
C THR A 95 10.40 9.09 18.04
N VAL A 96 11.69 9.20 18.34
CA VAL A 96 12.25 9.07 19.68
C VAL A 96 11.28 9.62 20.72
N ASP A 97 10.84 8.76 21.63
CA ASP A 97 10.14 9.13 22.84
C ASP A 97 10.98 10.20 23.56
N ILE A 98 10.53 11.45 23.54
CA ILE A 98 11.05 12.46 24.44
C ILE A 98 10.39 12.18 25.79
N VAL A 99 11.16 11.52 26.67
CA VAL A 99 10.90 11.37 28.11
C VAL A 99 10.90 12.71 28.82
#